data_AF-A0A3Q9RNF3-F1
#
_entry.id   AF-A0A3Q9RNF3-F1
#
_cell.length_a   1.000
_cell.length_b   1.000
_cell.length_c   1.000
_cell.angle_alpha   90.00
_cell.angle_beta   90.00
_cell.angle_gamma   90.00
#
_symmetry.space_group_name_H-M   'P 1'
#
loop_
_entity.id
_entity.type
_entity.pdbx_description
1 polymer ?
#
loop_
_entity_poly.entity_id
_entity_poly.type
_entity_poly.pdbx_seq_one_letter_code
_entity_poly.pdbx_strand_id
1 'polypeptide(L)'
;MELKLTLPLPISLNALYINKFGYNPKTRSRIPTGQRILSKEGEKTKKAIQTAANEQIKNSHWDYEYTLDNYIYMDTEIYFNRKGRDDNNVYKLLCDALEKIVYENDSRVLIRTQKILYNPDDPKVVVTFTPVTYRGIFNDEIHMNEFEDKCKVCKRYKRNCSILAKAKEGRIQEEINDEFECVKYNPIK
;
A
#
# COMPACT_ATOMS: atom_id res chain seq x y z
N MET A 1 7.56 -7.69 -13.39
CA MET A 1 6.14 -7.88 -13.05
C MET A 1 5.49 -6.52 -12.98
N GLU A 2 4.35 -6.34 -13.65
CA GLU A 2 3.61 -5.08 -13.67
C GLU A 2 2.12 -5.38 -13.79
N LEU A 3 1.28 -4.66 -13.05
CA LEU A 3 -0.17 -4.72 -13.18
C LEU A 3 -0.73 -3.32 -13.38
N LYS A 4 -1.36 -3.09 -14.53
CA LYS A 4 -2.03 -1.83 -14.85
C LYS A 4 -3.54 -2.02 -14.82
N LEU A 5 -4.24 -1.20 -14.04
CA LEU A 5 -5.69 -1.21 -13.92
C LEU A 5 -6.27 0.16 -14.28
N THR A 6 -7.40 0.16 -14.98
CA THR A 6 -8.22 1.36 -15.19
C THR A 6 -9.49 1.23 -14.36
N LEU A 7 -9.69 2.15 -13.42
CA LEU A 7 -10.70 2.05 -12.38
C LEU A 7 -11.61 3.28 -12.35
N PRO A 8 -12.88 3.13 -11.93
CA PRO A 8 -13.76 4.27 -11.70
C PRO A 8 -13.17 5.27 -10.71
N LEU A 9 -13.38 6.57 -10.94
CA LEU A 9 -12.92 7.61 -10.02
C LEU A 9 -13.64 7.50 -8.66
N PRO A 10 -12.89 7.35 -7.54
CA PRO A 10 -13.48 7.37 -6.20
C PRO A 10 -14.26 8.64 -5.90
N ILE A 11 -15.27 8.51 -5.03
CA ILE A 11 -16.01 9.67 -4.51
C ILE A 11 -15.20 10.44 -3.47
N SER A 12 -15.54 11.71 -3.24
CA SER A 12 -14.87 12.54 -2.23
C SER A 12 -15.09 12.02 -0.81
N LEU A 13 -14.15 12.27 0.12
CA LEU A 13 -14.28 11.86 1.53
C LEU A 13 -15.58 12.33 2.21
N ASN A 14 -16.04 13.54 1.87
CA ASN A 14 -17.29 14.10 2.42
C ASN A 14 -18.52 13.28 2.02
N ALA A 15 -18.51 12.70 0.83
CA ALA A 15 -19.56 11.79 0.36
C ALA A 15 -19.30 10.33 0.76
N LEU A 16 -18.06 10.00 1.14
CA LEU A 16 -17.63 8.63 1.44
C LEU A 16 -18.15 8.12 2.79
N TYR A 17 -18.12 8.97 3.82
CA TYR A 17 -18.51 8.57 5.17
C TYR A 17 -19.72 9.33 5.67
N ILE A 18 -20.64 8.60 6.30
CA ILE A 18 -21.77 9.16 7.05
C ILE A 18 -21.64 8.80 8.52
N ASN A 19 -22.16 9.65 9.39
CA ASN A 19 -22.29 9.31 10.80
C ASN A 19 -23.33 8.19 10.95
N LYS A 20 -22.99 7.16 11.71
CA LYS A 20 -23.95 6.17 12.14
C LYS A 20 -24.89 6.81 13.14
N PHE A 21 -26.18 6.62 12.93
CA PHE A 21 -27.21 7.11 13.83
C PHE A 21 -27.74 5.98 14.69
N GLY A 22 -27.70 6.18 16.00
CA GLY A 22 -28.37 5.34 16.99
C GLY A 22 -29.74 5.92 17.31
N TYR A 23 -30.67 5.07 17.73
CA TYR A 23 -31.94 5.53 18.26
C TYR A 23 -31.80 5.78 19.76
N ASN A 24 -32.14 6.98 20.24
CA ASN A 24 -32.25 7.26 21.66
C ASN A 24 -33.71 7.12 22.12
N PRO A 25 -34.04 6.10 22.93
CA PRO A 25 -35.41 5.88 23.41
C PRO A 25 -35.93 7.04 24.28
N LYS A 26 -35.05 7.75 25.00
CA LYS A 26 -35.42 8.82 25.93
C LYS A 26 -35.87 10.09 25.20
N THR A 27 -35.18 10.45 24.11
CA THR A 27 -35.51 11.64 23.30
C THR A 27 -36.34 11.30 22.07
N ARG A 28 -36.65 10.01 21.85
CA ARG A 28 -37.32 9.46 20.64
C ARG A 28 -36.72 9.97 19.33
N SER A 29 -35.41 10.23 19.32
CA SER A 29 -34.71 10.86 18.20
C SER A 29 -33.47 10.06 17.81
N ARG A 30 -33.06 10.22 16.55
CA ARG A 30 -31.82 9.66 16.04
C ARG A 30 -30.67 10.56 16.45
N ILE A 31 -29.68 10.00 17.12
CA ILE A 31 -28.50 10.73 17.60
C ILE A 31 -27.26 10.12 16.92
N PRO A 32 -26.31 10.95 16.44
CA PRO A 32 -25.02 10.45 15.94
C PRO A 32 -24.29 9.66 17.03
N THR A 33 -23.84 8.45 16.72
CA THR A 33 -23.09 7.62 17.68
C THR A 33 -21.60 7.98 17.75
N GLY A 34 -21.14 8.95 16.95
CA GLY A 34 -19.72 9.26 16.77
C GLY A 34 -18.97 8.29 15.84
N GLN A 35 -19.56 7.14 15.50
CA GLN A 35 -18.97 6.18 14.56
C GLN A 35 -19.25 6.62 13.11
N ARG A 36 -18.23 6.60 12.25
CA ARG A 36 -18.38 6.79 10.80
C ARG A 36 -18.51 5.45 10.09
N ILE A 37 -19.48 5.36 9.18
CA ILE A 37 -19.70 4.21 8.31
C ILE A 37 -19.63 4.66 6.85
N LEU A 38 -19.34 3.72 5.95
CA LEU A 38 -19.35 3.98 4.51
C LEU A 38 -20.77 4.39 4.07
N SER A 39 -20.87 5.40 3.22
CA SER A 39 -22.13 5.78 2.59
C SER A 39 -22.57 4.74 1.56
N LYS A 40 -23.85 4.74 1.19
CA LYS A 40 -24.36 3.85 0.11
C LYS A 40 -23.64 4.09 -1.22
N GLU A 41 -23.32 5.35 -1.53
CA GLU A 41 -22.56 5.71 -2.73
C GLU A 41 -21.11 5.23 -2.65
N GLY A 42 -20.50 5.34 -1.46
CA GLY A 42 -19.17 4.81 -1.19
C GLY A 42 -19.11 3.30 -1.39
N GLU A 43 -20.11 2.57 -0.88
CA GLU A 43 -20.19 1.12 -1.05
C GLU A 43 -20.40 0.72 -2.52
N LYS A 44 -21.26 1.44 -3.25
CA LYS A 44 -21.47 1.23 -4.69
C LYS A 44 -20.17 1.46 -5.47
N THR A 45 -19.45 2.53 -5.16
CA THR A 45 -18.20 2.88 -5.83
C THR A 45 -17.09 1.87 -5.49
N LYS A 46 -16.99 1.45 -4.22
CA LYS A 46 -16.07 0.39 -3.77
C LYS A 46 -16.30 -0.89 -4.56
N LYS A 47 -17.56 -1.35 -4.63
CA LYS A 47 -17.93 -2.56 -5.39
C LYS A 47 -17.59 -2.42 -6.88
N ALA A 48 -17.85 -1.27 -7.50
CA ALA A 48 -17.51 -1.03 -8.90
C ALA A 48 -16.00 -1.12 -9.15
N ILE A 49 -15.17 -0.55 -8.26
CA ILE A 49 -13.71 -0.67 -8.32
C ILE A 49 -13.28 -2.12 -8.18
N GLN A 50 -13.83 -2.84 -7.19
CA GLN A 50 -13.52 -4.25 -6.93
C GLN A 50 -13.87 -5.14 -8.12
N THR A 51 -15.04 -4.96 -8.73
CA THR A 51 -15.46 -5.71 -9.92
C THR A 51 -14.52 -5.43 -11.09
N ALA A 52 -14.24 -4.16 -11.38
CA ALA A 52 -13.35 -3.78 -12.47
C ALA A 52 -11.91 -4.32 -12.28
N ALA A 53 -11.40 -4.29 -11.05
CA ALA A 53 -10.09 -4.84 -10.71
C ALA A 53 -10.04 -6.35 -10.89
N ASN A 54 -11.01 -7.09 -10.35
CA ASN A 54 -11.09 -8.55 -10.49
C ASN A 54 -11.18 -9.00 -11.95
N GLU A 55 -11.93 -8.29 -12.79
CA GLU A 55 -12.04 -8.59 -14.22
C GLU A 55 -10.71 -8.39 -14.95
N GLN A 56 -9.99 -7.30 -14.65
CA GLN A 56 -8.72 -6.98 -15.29
C GLN A 56 -7.57 -7.89 -14.82
N ILE A 57 -7.57 -8.31 -13.54
CA ILE A 57 -6.51 -9.15 -12.96
C ILE A 57 -6.55 -10.59 -13.48
N LYS A 58 -7.73 -11.13 -13.80
CA LYS A 58 -7.87 -12.52 -14.29
C LYS A 58 -6.97 -12.85 -15.49
N ASN A 59 -6.68 -11.86 -16.33
CA ASN A 59 -5.86 -12.02 -17.53
C ASN A 59 -4.42 -11.51 -17.33
N SER A 60 -4.05 -11.17 -16.09
CA SER A 60 -2.72 -10.65 -15.75
C SER A 60 -1.83 -11.75 -15.16
N HIS A 61 -0.51 -11.59 -15.29
CA HIS A 61 0.48 -12.43 -14.60
C HIS A 61 0.94 -11.79 -13.30
N TRP A 62 0.00 -11.21 -12.56
CA TRP A 62 0.29 -10.56 -11.29
C TRP A 62 0.55 -11.61 -10.20
N ASP A 63 1.71 -11.51 -9.56
CA ASP A 63 2.11 -12.35 -8.43
C ASP A 63 1.59 -11.72 -7.13
N TYR A 64 0.46 -12.24 -6.66
CA TYR A 64 -0.13 -11.82 -5.39
C TYR A 64 0.75 -12.23 -4.19
N GLU A 65 1.43 -13.38 -4.26
CA GLU A 65 2.22 -13.93 -3.15
C GLU A 65 3.39 -13.00 -2.81
N TYR A 66 3.98 -12.35 -3.82
CA TYR A 66 4.99 -11.32 -3.63
C TYR A 66 4.56 -10.24 -2.62
N THR A 67 3.28 -9.86 -2.62
CA THR A 67 2.74 -8.76 -1.81
C THR A 67 2.53 -9.10 -0.33
N LEU A 68 2.66 -10.38 0.05
CA LEU A 68 2.52 -10.84 1.44
C LEU A 68 3.61 -10.25 2.33
N ASP A 69 4.84 -10.22 1.82
CA ASP A 69 6.03 -9.83 2.57
C ASP A 69 6.74 -8.62 2.00
N ASN A 70 6.49 -8.27 0.74
CA ASN A 70 7.19 -7.18 0.06
C ASN A 70 6.31 -5.96 -0.15
N TYR A 71 6.97 -4.80 -0.23
CA TYR A 71 6.34 -3.57 -0.65
C TYR A 71 6.12 -3.54 -2.16
N ILE A 72 5.11 -2.79 -2.60
CA ILE A 72 4.85 -2.48 -3.99
C ILE A 72 4.66 -0.98 -4.18
N TYR A 73 5.09 -0.44 -5.31
CA TYR A 73 4.69 0.89 -5.73
C TYR A 73 3.30 0.85 -6.36
N MET A 74 2.54 1.92 -6.13
CA MET A 74 1.25 2.19 -6.78
C MET A 74 1.34 3.57 -7.43
N ASP A 75 1.64 3.57 -8.72
CA ASP A 75 1.70 4.77 -9.54
C ASP A 75 0.32 5.12 -10.07
N THR A 76 -0.12 6.35 -9.86
CA THR A 76 -1.48 6.77 -10.21
C THR A 76 -1.50 7.92 -11.20
N GLU A 77 -2.36 7.78 -12.21
CA GLU A 77 -2.80 8.86 -13.07
C GLU A 77 -4.29 9.11 -12.82
N ILE A 78 -4.64 10.30 -12.33
CA ILE A 78 -5.99 10.64 -11.91
C ILE A 78 -6.62 11.57 -12.94
N TYR A 79 -7.79 11.17 -13.45
CA TYR A 79 -8.61 11.95 -14.38
C TYR A 79 -9.85 12.44 -13.62
N PHE A 80 -9.76 13.65 -13.06
CA PHE A 80 -10.85 14.25 -12.29
C PHE A 80 -11.96 14.78 -13.17
N ASN A 81 -13.20 14.70 -12.67
CA ASN A 81 -14.35 15.31 -13.32
C ASN A 81 -14.37 16.86 -13.25
N ARG A 82 -13.65 17.47 -12.30
CA ARG A 82 -13.56 18.92 -12.11
C ARG A 82 -12.34 19.34 -11.30
N LYS A 83 -11.98 20.63 -11.38
CA LYS A 83 -10.94 21.25 -10.53
C LYS A 83 -11.38 21.36 -9.06
N GLY A 84 -10.40 21.54 -8.17
CA GLY A 84 -10.64 21.72 -6.73
C GLY A 84 -10.89 20.41 -5.96
N ARG A 85 -10.54 19.26 -6.55
CA ARG A 85 -10.49 17.97 -5.85
C ARG A 85 -9.05 17.69 -5.40
N ASP A 86 -8.94 17.14 -4.20
CA ASP A 86 -7.69 16.65 -3.61
C ASP A 86 -7.52 15.17 -3.95
N ASP A 87 -6.33 14.81 -4.45
CA ASP A 87 -5.94 13.45 -4.84
C ASP A 87 -5.79 12.54 -3.63
N ASN A 88 -5.39 13.04 -2.46
CA ASN A 88 -5.25 12.20 -1.27
C ASN A 88 -6.58 11.52 -0.86
N ASN A 89 -7.70 12.17 -1.17
CA ASN A 89 -9.04 11.61 -0.92
C ASN A 89 -9.35 10.38 -1.78
N VAL A 90 -8.72 10.27 -2.95
CA VAL A 90 -8.89 9.14 -3.89
C VAL A 90 -8.36 7.86 -3.25
N TYR A 91 -7.18 7.95 -2.61
CA TYR A 91 -6.46 6.79 -2.10
C TYR A 91 -7.19 6.07 -0.98
N LYS A 92 -7.93 6.78 -0.13
CA LYS A 92 -8.62 6.14 1.00
C LYS A 92 -9.62 5.07 0.57
N LEU A 93 -10.44 5.34 -0.45
CA LEU A 93 -11.37 4.34 -0.97
C LEU A 93 -10.69 3.39 -1.94
N LEU A 94 -9.76 3.90 -2.75
CA LEU A 94 -9.09 3.10 -3.77
C LEU A 94 -8.25 1.98 -3.13
N CYS A 95 -7.49 2.29 -2.09
CA CYS A 95 -6.66 1.29 -1.41
C CYS A 95 -7.51 0.28 -0.63
N ASP A 96 -8.55 0.74 0.06
CA ASP A 96 -9.53 -0.11 0.76
C ASP A 96 -10.33 -1.01 -0.21
N ALA A 97 -10.53 -0.58 -1.45
CA ALA A 97 -11.17 -1.38 -2.48
C ALA A 97 -10.25 -2.48 -3.03
N LEU A 98 -8.95 -2.20 -3.21
CA LEU A 98 -7.99 -3.09 -3.86
C LEU A 98 -7.29 -4.07 -2.89
N GLU A 99 -7.39 -3.84 -1.59
CA GLU A 99 -6.90 -4.78 -0.58
C GLU A 99 -7.60 -6.16 -0.72
N LYS A 100 -6.83 -7.24 -0.54
CA LYS A 100 -7.22 -8.65 -0.78
C LYS A 100 -7.57 -8.99 -2.23
N ILE A 101 -7.31 -8.07 -3.17
CA ILE A 101 -7.50 -8.29 -4.61
C ILE A 101 -6.16 -8.15 -5.32
N VAL A 102 -5.49 -7.01 -5.13
CA VAL A 102 -4.17 -6.74 -5.73
C VAL A 102 -3.06 -7.09 -4.74
N TYR A 103 -3.26 -6.79 -3.47
CA TYR A 103 -2.26 -6.96 -2.43
C TYR A 103 -2.89 -7.36 -1.10
N GLU A 104 -2.10 -7.97 -0.23
CA GLU A 104 -2.58 -8.50 1.05
C GLU A 104 -2.92 -7.42 2.08
N ASN A 105 -2.13 -6.34 2.14
CA ASN A 105 -2.30 -5.29 3.14
C ASN A 105 -1.85 -3.95 2.57
N ASP A 106 -2.67 -2.91 2.75
CA ASP A 106 -2.42 -1.57 2.23
C ASP A 106 -1.16 -0.90 2.83
N SER A 107 -0.72 -1.29 4.04
CA SER A 107 0.53 -0.82 4.66
C SER A 107 1.80 -1.14 3.86
N ARG A 108 1.71 -2.08 2.90
CA ARG A 108 2.81 -2.44 2.00
C ARG A 108 2.76 -1.70 0.65
N VAL A 109 1.83 -0.75 0.49
CA VAL A 109 1.63 -0.02 -0.76
C VAL A 109 2.25 1.37 -0.66
N LEU A 110 3.19 1.65 -1.55
CA LEU A 110 3.86 2.93 -1.68
C LEU A 110 3.21 3.73 -2.81
N ILE A 111 2.29 4.60 -2.43
CA ILE A 111 1.44 5.36 -3.36
C ILE A 111 2.19 6.57 -3.91
N ARG A 112 2.13 6.78 -5.23
CA ARG A 112 2.77 7.90 -5.92
C ARG A 112 1.85 8.50 -6.97
N THR A 113 1.48 9.78 -6.81
CA THR A 113 0.75 10.52 -7.85
C THR A 113 1.71 10.89 -8.98
N GLN A 114 1.53 10.29 -10.16
CA GLN A 114 2.34 10.59 -11.34
C GLN A 114 1.73 11.71 -12.17
N LYS A 115 0.40 11.75 -12.27
CA LYS A 115 -0.30 12.72 -13.12
C LYS A 115 -1.69 13.05 -12.61
N ILE A 116 -2.06 14.32 -12.69
CA ILE A 116 -3.43 14.79 -12.48
C ILE A 116 -3.92 15.48 -13.74
N LEU A 117 -5.05 15.01 -14.25
CA LEU A 117 -5.73 15.48 -15.45
C LEU A 117 -7.21 15.74 -15.13
N TYR A 118 -7.89 16.45 -16.04
CA TYR A 118 -9.30 16.75 -15.92
C TYR A 118 -10.05 16.25 -17.15
N ASN A 119 -10.99 15.33 -16.93
CA ASN A 119 -11.87 14.79 -17.95
C ASN A 119 -13.29 14.62 -17.35
N PRO A 120 -14.19 15.61 -17.54
CA PRO A 120 -15.56 15.54 -17.05
C PRO A 120 -16.37 14.40 -17.65
N ASP A 121 -16.08 14.03 -18.90
CA ASP A 121 -16.85 13.05 -19.68
C ASP A 121 -16.47 11.61 -19.33
N ASP A 122 -15.20 11.36 -18.98
CA ASP A 122 -14.69 10.05 -18.57
C ASP A 122 -13.75 10.17 -17.35
N PRO A 123 -14.31 10.40 -16.15
CA PRO A 123 -13.53 10.48 -14.92
C PRO A 123 -13.11 9.10 -14.43
N LYS A 124 -11.80 8.90 -14.28
CA LYS A 124 -11.21 7.60 -13.93
C LYS A 124 -9.89 7.75 -13.18
N VAL A 125 -9.39 6.63 -12.66
CA VAL A 125 -8.02 6.51 -12.14
C VAL A 125 -7.36 5.35 -12.83
N VAL A 126 -6.18 5.60 -13.39
CA VAL A 126 -5.30 4.54 -13.90
C VAL A 126 -4.25 4.29 -12.83
N VAL A 127 -4.09 3.03 -12.44
CA VAL A 127 -3.10 2.63 -11.43
C VAL A 127 -2.16 1.59 -12.03
N THR A 128 -0.88 1.74 -11.74
CA THR A 128 0.16 0.78 -12.14
C THR A 128 0.88 0.30 -10.90
N PHE A 129 0.87 -1.01 -10.68
CA PHE A 129 1.56 -1.66 -9.58
C PHE A 129 2.85 -2.30 -10.06
N THR A 130 3.95 -2.02 -9.34
CA THR A 130 5.27 -2.60 -9.61
C THR A 130 5.96 -2.98 -8.30
N PRO A 131 6.71 -4.09 -8.25
CA PRO A 131 7.58 -4.42 -7.13
C PRO A 131 8.53 -3.28 -6.76
N VAL A 132 8.83 -3.14 -5.46
CA VAL A 132 9.95 -2.29 -5.05
C VAL A 132 11.28 -2.98 -5.36
N THR A 133 12.30 -2.17 -5.66
CA THR A 133 13.66 -2.66 -5.88
C THR A 133 14.39 -2.92 -4.56
N TYR A 134 14.15 -2.10 -3.54
CA TYR A 134 14.84 -2.19 -2.25
C TYR A 134 14.39 -3.42 -1.43
N ARG A 135 15.25 -3.83 -0.49
CA ARG A 135 14.99 -4.95 0.42
C ARG A 135 15.42 -4.58 1.83
N GLY A 136 14.47 -4.56 2.76
CA GLY A 136 14.76 -4.10 4.13
C GLY A 136 15.33 -2.68 4.12
N ILE A 137 16.52 -2.50 4.71
CA ILE A 137 17.25 -1.23 4.68
C ILE A 137 18.14 -1.06 3.43
N PHE A 138 18.29 -2.10 2.61
CA PHE A 138 19.24 -2.15 1.50
C PHE A 138 18.61 -1.62 0.21
N ASN A 139 19.43 -0.97 -0.62
CA ASN A 139 19.00 -0.36 -1.89
C ASN A 139 18.38 -1.35 -2.89
N ASP A 140 18.85 -2.60 -2.86
CA ASP A 140 18.37 -3.69 -3.68
C ASP A 140 18.72 -5.06 -3.06
N GLU A 141 18.28 -6.11 -3.74
CA GLU A 141 18.52 -7.48 -3.35
C GLU A 141 20.01 -7.88 -3.40
N ILE A 142 20.81 -7.28 -4.28
CA ILE A 142 22.24 -7.57 -4.39
C ILE A 142 22.96 -7.08 -3.13
N HIS A 143 22.73 -5.83 -2.73
CA HIS A 143 23.32 -5.27 -1.51
C HIS A 143 22.89 -6.05 -0.25
N MET A 144 21.62 -6.47 -0.18
CA MET A 144 21.15 -7.32 0.92
C MET A 144 21.89 -8.67 0.96
N ASN A 145 22.05 -9.32 -0.20
CA ASN A 145 22.72 -10.61 -0.29
C ASN A 145 24.20 -10.51 0.05
N GLU A 146 24.90 -9.47 -0.42
CA GLU A 146 26.29 -9.20 -0.07
C GLU A 146 26.47 -8.99 1.45
N PHE A 147 25.55 -8.26 2.08
CA PHE A 147 25.54 -8.07 3.52
C PHE A 147 25.32 -9.40 4.27
N GLU A 148 24.36 -10.20 3.82
CA GLU A 148 24.07 -11.50 4.41
C GLU A 148 25.23 -12.50 4.23
N ASP A 149 25.90 -12.49 3.08
CA ASP A 149 27.06 -13.33 2.81
C ASP A 149 28.23 -12.99 3.74
N LYS A 150 28.49 -11.69 3.97
CA LYS A 150 29.43 -11.26 5.01
C LYS A 150 28.98 -11.72 6.39
N CYS A 151 27.68 -11.74 6.68
CA CYS A 151 27.16 -12.23 7.95
C CYS A 151 27.41 -13.74 8.15
N LYS A 152 27.40 -14.58 7.10
CA LYS A 152 27.57 -16.04 7.24
C LYS A 152 28.89 -16.46 7.92
N VAL A 153 29.93 -15.64 7.80
CA VAL A 153 31.23 -15.85 8.47
C VAL A 153 31.35 -15.17 9.85
N CYS A 154 30.29 -14.50 10.32
CA CYS A 154 30.19 -13.90 11.64
C CYS A 154 29.69 -14.92 12.69
N LYS A 155 30.27 -14.91 13.89
CA LYS A 155 29.83 -15.74 15.03
C LYS A 155 28.36 -15.55 15.40
N ARG A 156 27.82 -14.35 15.19
CA ARG A 156 26.42 -14.02 15.53
C ARG A 156 25.42 -14.68 14.59
N TYR A 157 25.80 -14.99 13.35
CA TYR A 157 24.90 -15.52 12.34
C TYR A 157 24.32 -16.88 12.74
N LYS A 158 25.16 -17.80 13.24
CA LYS A 158 24.73 -19.11 13.75
C LYS A 158 23.79 -19.03 14.97
N ARG A 159 23.65 -17.86 15.60
CA ARG A 159 22.80 -17.62 16.78
C ARG A 159 21.59 -16.75 16.45
N ASN A 160 21.12 -16.75 15.20
CA ASN A 160 20.02 -15.92 14.72
C ASN A 160 20.30 -14.43 14.98
N CYS A 161 21.28 -13.88 14.26
CA CYS A 161 21.71 -12.50 14.45
C CYS A 161 20.52 -11.53 14.33
N SER A 162 20.13 -10.92 15.45
CA SER A 162 19.01 -9.98 15.50
C SER A 162 19.26 -8.73 14.65
N ILE A 163 20.51 -8.31 14.48
CA ILE A 163 20.89 -7.17 13.62
C ILE A 163 20.52 -7.47 12.16
N LEU A 164 20.88 -8.65 11.66
CA LEU A 164 20.55 -9.08 10.29
C LEU A 164 19.02 -9.22 10.10
N ALA A 165 18.33 -9.86 11.04
CA ALA A 165 16.88 -10.03 10.97
C ALA A 165 16.16 -8.66 10.90
N LYS A 166 16.50 -7.74 11.81
CA LYS A 166 15.95 -6.38 11.84
C LYS A 166 16.28 -5.58 10.58
N ALA A 167 17.48 -5.75 10.02
CA ALA A 167 17.89 -5.07 8.78
C ALA A 167 17.04 -5.53 7.59
N LYS A 168 16.78 -6.84 7.48
CA LYS A 168 15.88 -7.41 6.46
C LYS A 168 14.43 -6.96 6.62
N GLU A 169 13.97 -6.73 7.86
CA GLU A 169 12.66 -6.12 8.16
C GLU A 169 12.58 -4.62 7.80
N GLY A 170 13.70 -3.97 7.45
CA GLY A 170 13.72 -2.53 7.15
C GLY A 170 13.92 -1.62 8.36
N ARG A 171 14.41 -2.16 9.50
CA ARG A 171 14.72 -1.35 10.68
C ARG A 171 16.12 -0.76 10.58
N ILE A 172 16.18 0.58 10.53
CA ILE A 172 17.43 1.33 10.66
C ILE A 172 17.99 1.14 12.08
N GLN A 173 19.29 0.90 12.17
CA GLN A 173 20.00 0.48 13.38
C GLN A 173 21.35 1.17 13.43
N GLU A 174 21.80 1.58 14.62
CA GLU A 174 23.12 2.23 14.80
C GLU A 174 24.29 1.26 14.54
N GLU A 175 24.04 -0.05 14.60
CA GLU A 175 25.07 -1.06 14.34
C GLU A 175 25.40 -1.23 12.85
N ILE A 176 24.63 -0.61 11.95
CA ILE A 176 24.86 -0.64 10.49
C ILE A 176 25.10 0.80 10.02
N ASN A 177 26.24 1.05 9.40
CA ASN A 177 26.56 2.38 8.85
C ASN A 177 25.91 2.59 7.46
N ASP A 178 26.08 3.80 6.91
CA ASP A 178 25.51 4.19 5.61
C ASP A 178 26.07 3.39 4.42
N GLU A 179 27.22 2.75 4.58
CA GLU A 179 27.84 1.85 3.59
C GLU A 179 27.36 0.40 3.73
N PHE A 180 26.32 0.16 4.55
CA PHE A 180 25.79 -1.15 4.88
C PHE A 180 26.82 -2.08 5.51
N GLU A 181 27.66 -1.59 6.40
CA GLU A 181 28.63 -2.38 7.16
C GLU A 181 28.23 -2.52 8.63
N CYS A 182 28.34 -3.74 9.16
CA CYS A 182 28.00 -4.03 10.55
C CYS A 182 29.18 -3.74 11.49
N VAL A 183 29.06 -2.70 12.31
CA VAL A 183 30.07 -2.28 13.31
C VAL A 183 30.28 -3.33 14.40
N LYS A 184 29.29 -4.21 14.62
CA LYS A 184 29.36 -5.32 15.59
C LYS A 184 29.79 -6.65 14.98
N TYR A 185 30.33 -6.65 13.76
CA TYR A 185 30.83 -7.84 13.10
C TYR A 185 31.92 -8.54 13.93
N ASN A 186 31.85 -9.87 14.02
CA ASN A 186 32.80 -10.68 14.79
C ASN A 186 33.07 -12.00 14.04
N PRO A 187 34.19 -12.11 13.31
CA PRO A 187 34.46 -13.26 12.46
C PRO A 187 34.64 -14.54 13.27
N ILE A 188 34.23 -15.67 12.67
CA ILE A 188 34.60 -17.00 13.14
C ILE A 188 36.12 -17.13 12.92
N LYS A 189 36.84 -17.51 13.99
CA LYS A 189 38.27 -17.81 13.89
C LYS A 189 38.49 -19.15 13.22
#